data_AF-A0A3P3ECL6-F1
#
_entry.id   AF-A0A3P3ECL6-F1
#
_cell.length_a   1.000
_cell.length_b   1.000
_cell.length_c   1.000
_cell.angle_alpha   90.00
_cell.angle_beta   90.00
_cell.angle_gamma   90.00
#
_symmetry.space_group_name_H-M   'P 1'
#
loop_
_entity.id
_entity.type
_entity.pdbx_description
1 polymer ?
#
loop_
_entity_poly.entity_id
_entity_poly.type
_entity_poly.pdbx_seq_one_letter_code
_entity_poly.pdbx_strand_id
1 'polypeptide(L)'
;MSSDTNSVARAQHSEPTFTLYGRIAATFVGYIGRPHADLHFSLVIDDAYSGITVIDGQPTYGEAGLRNALRIRTNIYANELPSNAIVKIPLDPPAGMGRDAFARELVIRATNFASYVSPYRPPARLRGDRMNPGEYNSSSYLAALLRSVMGYVPDVRVAGYQTPGWEQPMPLHFFKGEALR
;
A
#
# COMPACT_ATOMS: atom_id res chain seq x y z
N MET A 1 -3.77 -3.56 55.64
CA MET A 1 -3.05 -3.49 54.36
C MET A 1 -3.92 -4.18 53.32
N SER A 2 -4.69 -3.43 52.54
CA SER A 2 -5.38 -3.97 51.36
C SER A 2 -4.49 -3.70 50.15
N SER A 3 -3.89 -4.74 49.61
CA SER A 3 -3.23 -4.72 48.31
C SER A 3 -4.26 -5.10 47.26
N ASP A 4 -5.21 -4.20 47.01
CA ASP A 4 -6.07 -4.24 45.83
C ASP A 4 -5.25 -3.78 44.64
N THR A 5 -4.60 -4.79 44.05
CA THR A 5 -4.16 -4.88 42.66
C THR A 5 -4.64 -3.72 41.78
N ASN A 6 -3.69 -2.82 41.49
CA ASN A 6 -3.82 -1.72 40.54
C ASN A 6 -4.53 -2.18 39.25
N SER A 7 -5.80 -1.80 39.11
CA SER A 7 -6.60 -1.92 37.89
C SER A 7 -6.13 -0.98 36.76
N VAL A 8 -4.91 -0.45 36.87
CA VAL A 8 -4.31 0.55 35.98
C VAL A 8 -3.32 -0.07 34.97
N ALA A 9 -3.10 -1.39 35.02
CA ALA A 9 -2.20 -2.11 34.10
C ALA A 9 -2.86 -2.55 32.78
N ARG A 10 -4.12 -2.17 32.53
CA ARG A 10 -4.77 -2.27 31.22
C ARG A 10 -4.83 -0.90 30.57
N ALA A 11 -3.67 -0.24 30.45
CA ALA A 11 -3.48 0.63 29.31
C ALA A 11 -3.75 -0.27 28.08
N GLN A 12 -4.85 -0.04 27.38
CA GLN A 12 -5.16 -0.69 26.11
C GLN A 12 -3.94 -0.52 25.22
N HIS A 13 -3.11 -1.55 25.12
CA HIS A 13 -2.19 -1.70 24.02
C HIS A 13 -3.08 -1.87 22.80
N SER A 14 -3.36 -0.79 22.08
CA SER A 14 -4.19 -0.85 20.89
C SER A 14 -3.41 -1.62 19.85
N GLU A 15 -3.83 -2.86 19.59
CA GLU A 15 -3.32 -3.70 18.52
C GLU A 15 -3.29 -2.89 17.20
N PRO A 16 -2.34 -3.17 16.29
CA PRO A 16 -2.24 -2.44 15.04
C PRO A 16 -3.55 -2.44 14.25
N THR A 17 -3.93 -1.26 13.77
CA THR A 17 -5.05 -1.10 12.85
C THR A 17 -4.53 -0.86 11.44
N PHE A 18 -5.28 -1.30 10.43
CA PHE A 18 -4.88 -1.25 9.04
C PHE A 18 -5.97 -0.57 8.23
N THR A 19 -5.61 0.45 7.46
CA THR A 19 -6.57 1.16 6.61
C THR A 19 -5.92 1.51 5.28
N LEU A 20 -6.61 1.22 4.16
CA LEU A 20 -6.25 1.74 2.86
C LEU A 20 -6.81 3.15 2.70
N TYR A 21 -5.93 4.12 2.56
CA TYR A 21 -6.26 5.52 2.27
C TYR A 21 -6.20 5.73 0.77
N GLY A 22 -7.36 5.94 0.14
CA GLY A 22 -7.49 6.25 -1.28
C GLY A 22 -7.52 7.75 -1.54
N ARG A 23 -6.63 8.23 -2.41
CA ARG A 23 -6.57 9.62 -2.89
C ARG A 23 -6.55 9.67 -4.41
N ILE A 24 -6.96 10.79 -4.99
CA ILE A 24 -6.82 11.01 -6.44
C ILE A 24 -5.34 10.95 -6.81
N ALA A 25 -4.99 10.06 -7.74
CA ALA A 25 -3.62 9.89 -8.17
C ALA A 25 -3.04 11.19 -8.74
N ALA A 26 -1.88 11.63 -8.26
CA ALA A 26 -1.09 12.73 -8.82
C ALA A 26 -1.90 13.99 -9.21
N THR A 27 -2.86 14.38 -8.34
CA THR A 27 -3.74 15.55 -8.41
C THR A 27 -4.41 15.75 -9.78
N PHE A 28 -3.71 16.25 -10.80
CA PHE A 28 -4.23 16.44 -12.14
C PHE A 28 -4.27 15.15 -12.99
N VAL A 29 -3.31 14.23 -12.83
CA VAL A 29 -3.20 13.03 -13.69
C VAL A 29 -4.32 12.03 -13.40
N GLY A 30 -4.74 11.90 -12.14
CA GLY A 30 -5.82 11.01 -11.74
C GLY A 30 -7.20 11.45 -12.22
N TYR A 31 -7.39 12.72 -12.59
CA TYR A 31 -8.62 13.20 -13.25
C TYR A 31 -8.61 12.98 -14.77
N ILE A 32 -7.47 12.60 -15.35
CA ILE A 32 -7.39 12.32 -16.79
C ILE A 32 -7.98 10.95 -17.10
N GLY A 33 -8.00 10.04 -16.12
CA GLY A 33 -8.78 8.81 -16.16
C GLY A 33 -10.26 9.12 -16.42
N ARG A 34 -10.76 8.76 -17.60
CA ARG A 34 -12.19 8.63 -17.89
C ARG A 34 -12.56 7.15 -17.77
N PRO A 35 -13.83 6.80 -17.56
CA PRO A 35 -14.92 7.66 -17.13
C PRO A 35 -14.82 8.10 -15.65
N HIS A 36 -13.90 7.50 -14.87
CA HIS A 36 -13.77 7.73 -13.43
C HIS A 36 -12.33 8.09 -13.04
N ALA A 37 -12.17 8.87 -11.97
CA ALA A 37 -10.86 9.25 -11.50
C ALA A 37 -10.09 8.06 -10.89
N ASP A 38 -8.77 8.04 -11.10
CA ASP A 38 -7.89 6.99 -10.61
C ASP A 38 -7.55 7.19 -9.13
N LEU A 39 -7.78 6.16 -8.33
CA LEU A 39 -7.31 6.12 -6.95
C LEU A 39 -5.89 5.57 -6.85
N HIS A 40 -5.07 6.31 -6.12
CA HIS A 40 -3.83 5.84 -5.54
C HIS A 40 -4.09 5.50 -4.07
N PHE A 41 -3.70 4.30 -3.67
CA PHE A 41 -3.81 3.87 -2.28
C PHE A 41 -2.47 3.93 -1.56
N SER A 42 -2.55 4.32 -0.30
CA SER A 42 -1.52 4.12 0.71
C SER A 42 -2.06 3.24 1.82
N LEU A 43 -1.29 2.26 2.28
CA LEU A 43 -1.61 1.45 3.45
C LEU A 43 -1.14 2.20 4.69
N VAL A 44 -2.07 2.49 5.59
CA VAL A 44 -1.80 3.06 6.91
C VAL A 44 -1.86 1.93 7.93
N ILE A 45 -0.79 1.80 8.70
CA ILE A 45 -0.68 0.96 9.89
C ILE A 45 -0.59 1.93 11.07
N ASP A 46 -1.51 1.84 12.02
CA ASP A 46 -1.53 2.70 13.21
C ASP A 46 -1.52 1.83 14.46
N ASP A 47 -0.49 1.98 15.29
CA ASP A 47 -0.34 1.26 16.55
C ASP A 47 0.23 2.16 17.66
N ALA A 48 -0.04 1.80 18.91
CA ALA A 48 0.31 2.61 20.08
C ALA A 48 1.84 2.77 20.32
N TYR A 49 2.67 1.91 19.73
CA TYR A 49 4.11 1.86 19.99
C TYR A 49 4.92 2.53 18.89
N SER A 50 4.66 2.19 17.63
CA SER A 50 5.37 2.72 16.46
C SER A 50 4.69 3.98 15.89
N GLY A 51 3.47 4.27 16.35
CA GLY A 51 2.65 5.35 15.82
C GLY A 51 2.10 4.99 14.45
N ILE A 52 2.04 5.99 13.57
CA ILE A 52 1.52 5.82 12.22
C ILE A 52 2.69 5.45 11.29
N THR A 53 2.58 4.31 10.63
CA THR A 53 3.43 3.91 9.51
C THR A 53 2.60 3.88 8.23
N VAL A 54 3.10 4.48 7.16
CA VAL A 54 2.43 4.51 5.86
C VAL A 54 3.30 3.87 4.80
N ILE A 55 2.71 2.99 3.99
CA ILE A 55 3.38 2.28 2.90
C ILE A 55 2.63 2.54 1.59
N ASP A 56 3.34 3.02 0.57
CA ASP A 56 2.81 3.10 -0.79
C ASP A 56 3.89 2.84 -1.85
N GLY A 57 3.43 2.58 -3.08
CA GLY A 57 4.29 2.45 -4.24
C GLY A 57 4.33 3.77 -5.01
N GLN A 58 5.51 4.30 -5.31
CA GLN A 58 5.65 5.55 -6.06
C GLN A 58 6.54 5.39 -7.29
N PRO A 59 6.30 6.16 -8.36
CA PRO A 59 7.34 6.43 -9.34
C PRO A 59 8.46 7.27 -8.69
N THR A 60 9.68 7.03 -9.13
CA THR A 60 10.90 7.61 -8.56
C THR A 60 11.23 9.02 -9.06
N TYR A 61 10.51 9.54 -10.07
CA TYR A 61 10.68 10.87 -10.70
C TYR A 61 12.13 11.40 -10.88
N GLY A 62 13.14 10.52 -10.97
CA GLY A 62 14.55 10.90 -11.09
C GLY A 62 15.29 11.16 -9.77
N GLU A 63 14.64 11.02 -8.61
CA GLU A 63 15.23 11.15 -7.26
C GLU A 63 16.43 10.21 -7.05
N ALA A 64 16.40 9.04 -7.71
CA ALA A 64 17.46 8.03 -7.70
C ALA A 64 18.33 8.05 -8.98
N GLY A 65 18.40 9.20 -9.67
CA GLY A 65 19.13 9.39 -10.92
C GLY A 65 18.35 9.00 -12.18
N LEU A 66 18.79 9.52 -13.34
CA LEU A 66 18.08 9.36 -14.63
C LEU A 66 17.86 7.90 -15.05
N ARG A 67 18.80 7.00 -14.75
CA ARG A 67 18.69 5.56 -15.06
C ARG A 67 17.53 4.86 -14.35
N ASN A 68 17.15 5.42 -13.19
CA ASN A 68 16.07 4.91 -12.34
C ASN A 68 14.81 5.75 -12.44
N ALA A 69 14.77 6.77 -13.31
CA ALA A 69 13.59 7.60 -13.50
C ALA A 69 12.40 6.75 -13.96
N LEU A 70 11.21 7.08 -13.45
CA LEU A 70 9.96 6.38 -13.77
C LEU A 70 10.04 4.87 -13.53
N ARG A 71 10.71 4.46 -12.44
CA ARG A 71 10.64 3.08 -11.93
C ARG A 71 9.83 3.04 -10.65
N ILE A 72 9.29 1.88 -10.30
CA ILE A 72 8.52 1.72 -9.07
C ILE A 72 9.48 1.59 -7.89
N ARG A 73 9.20 2.31 -6.81
CA ARG A 73 9.82 2.14 -5.49
C ARG A 73 8.77 1.95 -4.41
N THR A 74 9.16 1.26 -3.35
CA THR A 74 8.46 1.37 -2.05
C THR A 74 8.74 2.75 -1.46
N ASN A 75 7.72 3.34 -0.86
CA ASN A 75 7.83 4.47 0.05
C ASN A 75 7.29 4.06 1.42
N ILE A 76 8.09 4.24 2.47
CA ILE A 76 7.67 4.03 3.86
C ILE A 76 7.97 5.31 4.63
N TYR A 77 6.97 5.87 5.29
CA TYR A 77 7.09 7.09 6.10
C TYR A 77 6.24 6.98 7.36
N ALA A 78 6.59 7.76 8.38
CA ALA A 78 5.97 7.68 9.68
C ALA A 78 5.38 9.03 10.12
N ASN A 79 4.40 8.97 11.02
CA ASN A 79 3.80 10.12 11.70
C ASN A 79 3.16 11.17 10.79
N GLU A 80 2.80 10.79 9.56
CA GLU A 80 2.08 11.63 8.62
C GLU A 80 1.05 10.79 7.87
N LEU A 81 -0.23 11.14 8.00
CA LEU A 81 -1.29 10.50 7.24
C LEU A 81 -1.32 11.03 5.80
N PRO A 82 -1.70 10.20 4.81
CA PRO A 82 -1.94 10.68 3.45
C PRO A 82 -2.96 11.82 3.45
N SER A 83 -2.56 12.98 2.95
CA SER A 83 -3.45 14.13 2.80
C SER A 83 -4.52 13.88 1.73
N ASN A 84 -5.67 14.55 1.87
CA ASN A 84 -6.78 14.53 0.90
C ASN A 84 -7.31 13.12 0.57
N ALA A 85 -7.28 12.19 1.54
CA ALA A 85 -7.91 10.89 1.39
C ALA A 85 -9.42 11.07 1.24
N ILE A 86 -9.96 10.60 0.12
CA ILE A 86 -11.40 10.63 -0.19
C ILE A 86 -12.10 9.33 0.19
N VAL A 87 -11.31 8.26 0.41
CA VAL A 87 -11.80 6.94 0.79
C VAL A 87 -10.88 6.36 1.85
N LYS A 88 -11.47 5.70 2.85
CA LYS A 88 -10.77 4.95 3.89
C LYS A 88 -11.41 3.58 4.02
N ILE A 89 -10.64 2.53 3.71
CA ILE A 89 -11.14 1.14 3.73
C ILE A 89 -10.40 0.40 4.83
N PRO A 90 -11.06 -0.02 5.93
CA PRO A 90 -10.42 -0.83 6.94
C PRO A 90 -9.99 -2.18 6.35
N LEU A 91 -8.85 -2.68 6.79
CA LEU A 91 -8.35 -4.00 6.46
C LEU A 91 -8.18 -4.83 7.73
N ASP A 92 -8.50 -6.11 7.62
CA ASP A 92 -8.22 -7.09 8.66
C ASP A 92 -7.13 -8.07 8.19
N PRO A 93 -6.32 -8.60 9.12
CA PRO A 93 -5.41 -9.71 8.83
C PRO A 93 -6.15 -10.91 8.22
N PRO A 94 -5.47 -11.76 7.43
CA PRO A 94 -6.03 -13.04 7.01
C PRO A 94 -6.32 -13.93 8.22
N ALA A 95 -7.28 -14.86 8.06
CA ALA A 95 -7.67 -15.79 9.12
C ALA A 95 -6.44 -16.56 9.68
N GLY A 96 -6.33 -16.60 11.01
CA GLY A 96 -5.22 -17.26 11.71
C GLY A 96 -3.94 -16.42 11.86
N MET A 97 -3.89 -15.20 11.32
CA MET A 97 -2.77 -14.27 11.52
C MET A 97 -3.15 -13.18 12.54
N GLY A 98 -2.33 -13.01 13.58
CA GLY A 98 -2.50 -11.90 14.53
C GLY A 98 -2.14 -10.55 13.92
N ARG A 99 -2.69 -9.45 14.47
CA ARG A 99 -2.46 -8.08 13.98
C ARG A 99 -0.98 -7.68 14.01
N ASP A 100 -0.26 -7.98 15.09
CA ASP A 100 1.18 -7.69 15.17
C ASP A 100 2.00 -8.44 14.12
N ALA A 101 1.68 -9.72 13.89
CA ALA A 101 2.33 -10.52 12.86
C ALA A 101 2.03 -9.96 11.47
N PHE A 102 0.79 -9.52 11.22
CA PHE A 102 0.39 -8.91 9.96
C PHE A 102 1.14 -7.61 9.69
N ALA A 103 1.19 -6.70 10.68
CA ALA A 103 1.94 -5.44 10.58
C ALA A 103 3.43 -5.69 10.27
N ARG A 104 4.06 -6.60 11.02
CA ARG A 104 5.47 -6.96 10.83
C ARG A 104 5.73 -7.52 9.43
N GLU A 105 4.92 -8.47 8.97
CA GLU A 105 5.11 -9.07 7.64
C GLU A 105 4.90 -8.04 6.52
N LEU A 106 3.93 -7.14 6.64
CA LEU A 106 3.73 -6.05 5.67
C LEU A 106 4.97 -5.16 5.54
N VAL A 107 5.54 -4.73 6.68
CA VAL A 107 6.77 -3.92 6.69
C VAL A 107 7.96 -4.69 6.11
N ILE A 108 8.13 -5.97 6.48
CA ILE A 108 9.19 -6.83 5.95
C ILE A 108 9.06 -6.97 4.43
N ARG A 109 7.87 -7.30 3.91
CA ARG A 109 7.65 -7.47 2.46
C ARG A 109 7.82 -6.17 1.69
N ALA A 110 7.36 -5.05 2.24
CA ALA A 110 7.56 -3.74 1.64
C ALA A 110 9.04 -3.36 1.55
N THR A 111 9.82 -3.66 2.59
CA THR A 111 11.27 -3.42 2.66
C THR A 111 12.03 -4.34 1.69
N ASN A 112 11.59 -5.58 1.54
CA ASN A 112 12.16 -6.57 0.63
C ASN A 112 11.76 -6.37 -0.84
N PHE A 113 10.98 -5.33 -1.15
CA PHE A 113 10.61 -5.03 -2.52
C PHE A 113 11.82 -4.56 -3.33
N ALA A 114 12.02 -5.17 -4.50
CA ALA A 114 13.08 -4.82 -5.45
C ALA A 114 12.77 -3.48 -6.16
N SER A 115 12.90 -2.39 -5.42
CA SER A 115 12.74 -1.02 -5.92
C SER A 115 13.69 -0.76 -7.09
N TYR A 116 13.28 0.11 -8.02
CA TYR A 116 14.07 0.51 -9.18
C TYR A 116 14.33 -0.60 -10.22
N VAL A 117 13.67 -1.76 -10.11
CA VAL A 117 13.75 -2.81 -11.14
C VAL A 117 12.64 -2.66 -12.17
N SER A 118 11.39 -2.54 -11.73
CA SER A 118 10.25 -2.51 -12.65
C SER A 118 9.93 -1.08 -13.14
N PRO A 119 9.78 -0.84 -14.45
CA PRO A 119 9.30 0.44 -14.97
C PRO A 119 7.90 0.78 -14.45
N TYR A 120 7.70 2.03 -14.07
CA TYR A 120 6.38 2.56 -13.75
C TYR A 120 5.61 2.83 -15.04
N ARG A 121 4.39 2.33 -15.11
CA ARG A 121 3.46 2.55 -16.20
C ARG A 121 2.24 3.28 -15.66
N PRO A 122 2.01 4.55 -16.02
CA PRO A 122 0.71 5.14 -15.78
C PRO A 122 -0.34 4.35 -16.57
N PRO A 123 -1.61 4.35 -16.14
CA PRO A 123 -2.68 3.66 -16.85
C PRO A 123 -2.69 4.04 -18.35
N ALA A 124 -2.44 3.05 -19.21
CA ALA A 124 -2.21 3.25 -20.65
C ALA A 124 -3.43 3.82 -21.39
N ARG A 125 -4.62 3.65 -20.80
CA ARG A 125 -5.87 4.21 -21.30
C ARG A 125 -6.45 5.09 -20.23
N LEU A 126 -6.54 6.38 -20.57
CA LEU A 126 -7.38 7.40 -19.93
C LEU A 126 -8.89 7.05 -20.02
N ARG A 127 -9.26 5.77 -20.19
CA ARG A 127 -10.62 5.22 -20.37
C ARG A 127 -10.95 4.07 -19.41
N GLY A 128 -10.11 3.81 -18.40
CA GLY A 128 -10.51 2.98 -17.26
C GLY A 128 -10.29 1.48 -17.38
N ASP A 129 -9.37 1.08 -18.26
CA ASP A 129 -9.08 -0.34 -18.48
C ASP A 129 -7.99 -0.86 -17.52
N ARG A 130 -8.03 -2.19 -17.32
CA ARG A 130 -6.94 -2.98 -16.74
C ARG A 130 -5.61 -2.63 -17.41
N MET A 131 -4.52 -2.67 -16.63
CA MET A 131 -3.16 -2.55 -17.15
C MET A 131 -2.88 -3.63 -18.20
N ASN A 132 -2.04 -3.34 -19.20
CA ASN A 132 -1.62 -4.42 -20.11
C ASN A 132 -0.74 -5.43 -19.34
N PRO A 133 -0.68 -6.70 -19.79
CA PRO A 133 0.21 -7.68 -19.18
C PRO A 133 1.65 -7.16 -19.10
N GLY A 134 2.25 -7.22 -17.90
CA GLY A 134 3.62 -6.75 -17.65
C GLY A 134 3.75 -5.26 -17.34
N GLU A 135 2.65 -4.51 -17.33
CA GLU A 135 2.64 -3.10 -16.92
C GLU A 135 2.23 -2.96 -15.45
N TYR A 136 2.95 -2.11 -14.72
CA TYR A 136 2.78 -1.98 -13.27
C TYR A 136 2.77 -0.52 -12.84
N ASN A 137 1.99 -0.23 -11.81
CA ASN A 137 1.84 1.08 -11.18
C ASN A 137 1.74 0.96 -9.65
N SER A 138 1.48 2.08 -8.98
CA SER A 138 1.31 2.15 -7.51
C SER A 138 0.23 1.21 -6.97
N SER A 139 -0.89 1.06 -7.68
CA SER A 139 -2.01 0.22 -7.25
C SER A 139 -1.69 -1.26 -7.40
N SER A 140 -1.05 -1.66 -8.50
CA SER A 140 -0.57 -3.03 -8.69
C SER A 140 0.53 -3.41 -7.68
N TYR A 141 1.36 -2.45 -7.26
CA TYR A 141 2.35 -2.64 -6.21
C TYR A 141 1.66 -2.94 -4.88
N LEU A 142 0.70 -2.10 -4.47
CA LEU A 142 0.07 -2.26 -3.16
C LEU A 142 -0.79 -3.54 -3.11
N ALA A 143 -1.50 -3.85 -4.19
CA ALA A 143 -2.22 -5.11 -4.32
C ALA A 143 -1.27 -6.33 -4.20
N ALA A 144 -0.07 -6.26 -4.78
CA ALA A 144 0.94 -7.31 -4.67
C ALA A 144 1.54 -7.41 -3.26
N LEU A 145 1.77 -6.28 -2.59
CA LEU A 145 2.20 -6.26 -1.19
C LEU A 145 1.20 -6.99 -0.31
N LEU A 146 -0.09 -6.62 -0.40
CA LEU A 146 -1.16 -7.27 0.34
C LEU A 146 -1.24 -8.76 0.00
N ARG A 147 -1.20 -9.13 -1.28
CA ARG A 147 -1.18 -10.54 -1.72
C ARG A 147 0.01 -11.32 -1.17
N SER A 148 1.17 -10.70 -1.04
CA SER A 148 2.39 -11.35 -0.55
C SER A 148 2.28 -11.78 0.92
N VAL A 149 1.42 -11.12 1.70
CA VAL A 149 1.19 -11.41 3.13
C VAL A 149 -0.13 -12.16 3.35
N MET A 150 -1.21 -11.71 2.69
CA MET A 150 -2.55 -12.25 2.88
C MET A 150 -2.80 -13.54 2.07
N GLY A 151 -2.00 -13.80 1.03
CA GLY A 151 -2.23 -14.88 0.06
C GLY A 151 -3.26 -14.54 -1.02
N TYR A 152 -4.00 -13.44 -0.88
CA TYR A 152 -5.00 -12.95 -1.82
C TYR A 152 -4.96 -11.42 -1.94
N VAL A 153 -5.59 -10.88 -2.99
CA VAL A 153 -5.79 -9.42 -3.13
C VAL A 153 -7.18 -9.09 -2.58
N PRO A 154 -7.31 -8.17 -1.59
CA PRO A 154 -8.62 -7.71 -1.14
C PRO A 154 -9.44 -7.11 -2.29
N ASP A 155 -10.74 -7.41 -2.35
CA ASP A 155 -11.63 -6.77 -3.33
C ASP A 155 -11.80 -5.30 -2.93
N VAL A 156 -11.41 -4.40 -3.81
CA VAL A 156 -11.52 -2.96 -3.61
C VAL A 156 -12.34 -2.40 -4.76
N ARG A 157 -13.56 -1.96 -4.42
CA ARG A 157 -14.47 -1.31 -5.35
C ARG A 157 -15.00 -0.05 -4.68
N VAL A 158 -14.71 1.09 -5.29
CA VAL A 158 -15.16 2.38 -4.79
C VAL A 158 -16.05 3.00 -5.86
N ALA A 159 -17.31 3.25 -5.51
CA ALA A 159 -18.28 3.84 -6.44
C ALA A 159 -17.78 5.19 -6.97
N GLY A 160 -17.79 5.35 -8.30
CA GLY A 160 -17.35 6.58 -8.97
C GLY A 160 -15.84 6.71 -9.19
N TYR A 161 -15.07 5.68 -8.84
CA TYR A 161 -13.60 5.66 -8.98
C TYR A 161 -13.10 4.36 -9.59
N GLN A 162 -11.86 4.40 -10.08
CA GLN A 162 -11.19 3.21 -10.61
C GLN A 162 -9.79 3.04 -10.03
N THR A 163 -9.30 1.80 -10.03
CA THR A 163 -8.04 1.40 -9.38
C THR A 163 -7.22 0.53 -10.34
N PRO A 164 -6.77 1.07 -11.48
CA PRO A 164 -6.14 0.31 -12.55
C PRO A 164 -4.91 -0.45 -12.02
N GLY A 165 -4.82 -1.74 -12.34
CA GLY A 165 -3.74 -2.62 -11.89
C GLY A 165 -3.99 -3.30 -10.54
N TRP A 166 -5.04 -2.94 -9.78
CA TRP A 166 -5.35 -3.61 -8.50
C TRP A 166 -5.65 -5.10 -8.69
N GLU A 167 -6.47 -5.44 -9.69
CA GLU A 167 -6.87 -6.81 -10.03
C GLU A 167 -5.76 -7.62 -10.72
N GLN A 168 -4.71 -6.94 -11.17
CA GLN A 168 -3.53 -7.54 -11.80
C GLN A 168 -2.28 -7.11 -11.02
N PRO A 169 -2.13 -7.62 -9.79
CA PRO A 169 -1.02 -7.24 -8.93
C PRO A 169 0.31 -7.59 -9.59
N MET A 170 1.36 -6.84 -9.22
CA MET A 170 2.73 -7.18 -9.57
C MET A 170 3.08 -8.63 -9.16
N PRO A 171 3.97 -9.32 -9.91
CA PRO A 171 4.47 -10.62 -9.54
C PRO A 171 5.11 -10.64 -8.15
N LEU A 172 4.82 -11.68 -7.37
CA LEU A 172 5.31 -11.79 -5.99
C LEU A 172 6.83 -11.95 -5.88
N HIS A 173 7.54 -12.33 -6.95
CA HIS A 173 9.01 -12.43 -6.92
C HIS A 173 9.68 -11.08 -6.63
N PHE A 174 9.02 -9.95 -6.92
CA PHE A 174 9.52 -8.63 -6.57
C PHE A 174 9.54 -8.36 -5.05
N PHE A 175 8.83 -9.15 -4.23
CA PHE A 175 8.70 -8.96 -2.76
C PHE A 175 9.50 -9.99 -1.94
N LYS A 176 10.36 -10.78 -2.60
CA LYS A 176 11.13 -11.85 -1.95
C LYS A 176 12.46 -11.39 -1.36
N GLY A 177 12.89 -10.15 -1.60
CA GLY A 177 14.23 -9.67 -1.18
C GLY A 177 15.38 -10.23 -2.03
N GLU A 178 15.07 -11.05 -3.04
CA GLU A 178 16.04 -11.50 -4.03
C GLU A 178 16.25 -10.36 -5.02
N ALA A 179 17.36 -9.65 -4.89
CA ALA A 179 17.83 -8.78 -5.95
C ALA A 179 17.91 -9.63 -7.23
N LEU A 180 17.07 -9.34 -8.22
CA LEU A 180 17.26 -9.82 -9.58
C LEU A 180 18.62 -9.26 -10.04
N ARG A 181 19.65 -10.10 -9.92
CA ARG A 181 21.00 -9.85 -10.44
C ARG A 181 21.03 -10.03 -11.95
#